data_AF-A0A453RN46-F1
#
_entry.id   AF-A0A453RN46-F1
#
_cell.length_a   1.000
_cell.length_b   1.000
_cell.length_c   1.000
_cell.angle_alpha   90.00
_cell.angle_beta   90.00
_cell.angle_gamma   90.00
#
_symmetry.space_group_name_H-M   'P 1'
#
loop_
_entity.id
_entity.type
_entity.pdbx_description
1 polymer ?
#
loop_
_entity_poly.entity_id
_entity_poly.type
_entity_poly.pdbx_seq_one_letter_code
_entity_poly.pdbx_strand_id
1 'polypeptide(L)'
;PAQMRLGLLSPLYLRRLFERMGATYIKLGQFIASAPTFFPAEYVEEFQNCFDRAPPVPYSEIESILHEELQRPLDSVYEYIDPVPIASASIAQVHGARLKSSQKDVVIKVLKPGIEDTLVADLNFIYLVARVLEFLSPELERTSLVVAIIKDIKESMLEEVDFRKEAVNMEAFQRYIEAMGFDRQAKSPFVYH
;
A
#
# COMPACT_ATOMS: atom_id res chain seq x y z
N PRO A 1 -25.70 32.90 -10.71
CA PRO A 1 -25.19 33.67 -9.54
C PRO A 1 -23.96 32.98 -8.95
N ALA A 2 -22.83 33.71 -8.95
CA ALA A 2 -21.54 33.40 -8.34
C ALA A 2 -20.85 32.08 -8.75
N GLN A 3 -20.11 32.15 -9.86
CA GLN A 3 -18.86 31.38 -10.01
C GLN A 3 -17.99 31.68 -8.79
N MET A 4 -17.90 30.72 -7.88
CA MET A 4 -16.91 30.71 -6.81
C MET A 4 -15.55 30.41 -7.47
N ARG A 5 -14.91 31.43 -8.07
CA ARG A 5 -13.49 31.37 -8.39
C ARG A 5 -12.74 31.38 -7.06
N LEU A 6 -12.69 30.24 -6.36
CA LEU A 6 -11.64 30.06 -5.37
C LEU A 6 -10.33 30.21 -6.13
N GLY A 7 -9.45 31.09 -5.65
CA GLY A 7 -8.08 31.20 -6.11
C GLY A 7 -7.30 29.95 -5.72
N LEU A 8 -7.67 28.81 -6.29
CA LEU A 8 -6.97 27.55 -6.09
C LEU A 8 -5.67 27.59 -6.90
N LEU A 9 -4.59 27.14 -6.28
CA LEU A 9 -3.32 26.88 -6.94
C LEU A 9 -3.56 25.98 -8.16
N SER A 10 -2.91 26.27 -9.28
CA SER A 10 -2.91 25.41 -10.47
C SER A 10 -2.77 23.92 -10.07
N PRO A 11 -3.57 23.00 -10.63
CA PRO A 11 -3.51 21.57 -10.28
C PRO A 11 -2.10 21.01 -10.28
N LEU A 12 -1.31 21.37 -11.31
CA LEU A 12 0.09 20.99 -11.46
C LEU A 12 0.96 21.48 -10.29
N TYR A 13 0.80 22.75 -9.90
CA TYR A 13 1.54 23.33 -8.78
C TYR A 13 1.14 22.70 -7.44
N LEU A 14 -0.16 22.43 -7.25
CA LEU A 14 -0.65 21.79 -6.02
C LEU A 14 -0.16 20.35 -5.92
N ARG A 15 -0.20 19.56 -7.00
CA ARG A 15 0.37 18.20 -7.03
C ARG A 15 1.85 18.22 -6.70
N ARG A 16 2.65 19.05 -7.37
CA ARG A 16 4.09 19.13 -7.10
C ARG A 16 4.39 19.59 -5.68
N LEU A 17 3.56 20.46 -5.11
CA LEU A 17 3.66 20.82 -3.70
C LEU A 17 3.39 19.60 -2.82
N PHE A 18 2.36 18.80 -3.13
CA PHE A 18 2.05 17.58 -2.40
C PHE A 18 3.19 16.56 -2.47
N GLU A 19 3.77 16.34 -3.65
CA GLU A 19 4.96 15.50 -3.82
C GLU A 19 6.15 15.98 -2.97
N ARG A 20 6.37 17.29 -2.91
CA ARG A 20 7.44 17.89 -2.10
C ARG A 20 7.18 17.81 -0.60
N MET A 21 5.92 17.81 -0.17
CA MET A 21 5.55 17.68 1.24
C MET A 21 5.50 16.22 1.71
N GLY A 22 5.69 15.26 0.80
CA GLY A 22 5.93 13.86 1.12
C GLY A 22 4.67 12.99 1.19
N ALA A 23 4.82 11.79 1.76
CA ALA A 23 3.88 10.68 1.62
C ALA A 23 2.42 11.02 1.98
N THR A 24 2.18 11.74 3.08
CA THR A 24 0.83 12.16 3.50
C THR A 24 0.11 12.98 2.43
N TYR A 25 0.83 13.89 1.76
CA TYR A 25 0.22 14.74 0.74
C TYR A 25 0.12 14.05 -0.61
N ILE A 26 1.02 13.13 -0.93
CA ILE A 26 0.83 12.22 -2.07
C ILE A 26 -0.48 11.43 -1.92
N LYS A 27 -0.81 10.99 -0.69
CA LYS A 27 -2.09 10.31 -0.40
C LYS A 27 -3.30 11.23 -0.50
N LEU A 28 -3.21 12.48 -0.06
CA LEU A 28 -4.22 13.51 -0.37
C LEU A 28 -4.45 13.61 -1.89
N GLY A 29 -3.36 13.57 -2.65
CA GLY A 29 -3.42 13.58 -4.11
C GLY A 29 -4.12 12.36 -4.71
N GLN A 30 -3.78 11.16 -4.26
CA GLN A 30 -4.43 9.91 -4.67
C GLN A 30 -5.94 9.90 -4.30
N PHE A 31 -6.31 10.49 -3.16
CA PHE A 31 -7.71 10.66 -2.79
C PHE A 31 -8.44 11.59 -3.76
N ILE A 32 -7.86 12.75 -4.10
CA ILE A 32 -8.42 13.67 -5.10
C ILE A 32 -8.61 12.96 -6.44
N ALA A 33 -7.60 12.18 -6.85
CA ALA A 33 -7.60 11.43 -8.10
C ALA A 33 -8.65 10.31 -8.17
N SER A 34 -9.04 9.75 -7.02
CA SER A 34 -10.04 8.65 -6.94
C SER A 34 -11.48 9.14 -6.68
N ALA A 35 -11.70 10.44 -6.52
CA ALA A 35 -12.98 11.03 -6.14
C ALA A 35 -13.56 12.00 -7.20
N PRO A 36 -13.84 11.54 -8.44
CA PRO A 36 -14.28 12.40 -9.56
C PRO A 36 -15.63 13.09 -9.34
N THR A 37 -16.44 12.60 -8.41
CA THR A 37 -17.73 13.21 -8.03
C THR A 37 -17.57 14.39 -7.09
N PHE A 38 -16.42 14.53 -6.42
CA PHE A 38 -16.18 15.54 -5.37
C PHE A 38 -15.20 16.64 -5.79
N PHE A 39 -14.33 16.38 -6.77
CA PHE A 39 -13.29 17.32 -7.19
C PHE A 39 -13.44 17.74 -8.66
N PRO A 40 -13.02 18.95 -9.05
CA PRO A 40 -13.03 19.37 -10.45
C PRO A 40 -12.16 18.46 -11.33
N ALA A 41 -12.60 18.19 -12.56
CA ALA A 41 -11.95 17.25 -13.47
C ALA A 41 -10.44 17.55 -13.69
N GLU A 42 -10.07 18.83 -13.78
CA GLU A 42 -8.67 19.26 -13.96
C GLU A 42 -7.75 18.88 -12.79
N TYR A 43 -8.28 18.78 -11.56
CA TYR A 43 -7.54 18.27 -10.41
C TYR A 43 -7.49 16.75 -10.44
N VAL A 44 -8.62 16.09 -10.69
CA VAL A 44 -8.71 14.62 -10.74
C VAL A 44 -7.72 14.04 -11.77
N GLU A 45 -7.63 14.67 -12.95
CA GLU A 45 -6.74 14.25 -14.03
C GLU A 45 -5.27 14.48 -13.70
N GLU A 46 -4.88 15.67 -13.22
CA GLU A 46 -3.49 15.96 -12.85
C GLU A 46 -3.01 15.07 -11.70
N PHE A 47 -3.87 14.82 -10.71
CA PHE A 47 -3.53 14.03 -9.53
C PHE A 47 -3.48 12.52 -9.80
N GLN A 48 -3.87 12.02 -10.99
CA GLN A 48 -3.58 10.64 -11.39
C GLN A 48 -2.08 10.32 -11.32
N ASN A 49 -1.23 11.32 -11.54
CA ASN A 49 0.23 11.16 -11.45
C ASN A 49 0.71 10.83 -10.02
N CYS A 50 -0.10 11.01 -8.98
CA CYS A 50 0.23 10.58 -7.62
C CYS A 50 0.15 9.06 -7.41
N PHE A 51 -0.40 8.30 -8.37
CA PHE A 51 -0.40 6.83 -8.33
C PHE A 51 0.91 6.21 -8.84
N ASP A 52 1.90 7.02 -9.21
CA ASP A 52 3.22 6.51 -9.61
C ASP A 52 3.78 5.56 -8.53
N ARG A 53 4.36 4.45 -9.01
CA ARG A 53 4.84 3.34 -8.17
C ARG A 53 5.71 3.88 -7.05
N ALA A 54 5.43 3.46 -5.82
CA ALA A 54 6.26 3.83 -4.68
C ALA A 54 7.73 3.50 -5.01
N PRO A 55 8.66 4.45 -4.84
CA PRO A 55 10.04 4.24 -5.21
C PRO A 55 10.58 3.00 -4.46
N PRO A 56 11.38 2.16 -5.14
CA PRO A 56 12.00 1.03 -4.49
C PRO A 56 13.06 1.52 -3.48
N VAL A 57 13.25 0.75 -2.42
CA VAL A 57 14.38 0.93 -1.52
C VAL A 57 15.60 0.18 -2.08
N PRO A 58 16.84 0.61 -1.75
CA PRO A 58 18.05 -0.09 -2.17
C PRO A 58 18.02 -1.56 -1.76
N TYR A 59 18.51 -2.43 -2.64
CA TYR A 59 18.56 -3.88 -2.37
C TYR A 59 19.36 -4.22 -1.11
N SER A 60 20.39 -3.43 -0.75
CA SER A 60 21.16 -3.64 0.48
C SER A 60 20.33 -3.57 1.76
N GLU A 61 19.27 -2.74 1.78
CA GLU A 61 18.35 -2.68 2.92
C GLU A 61 17.46 -3.91 2.96
N ILE A 62 16.97 -4.36 1.79
CA ILE A 62 16.20 -5.60 1.65
C ILE A 62 17.03 -6.82 2.08
N GLU A 63 18.28 -6.89 1.62
CA GLU A 63 19.22 -7.97 1.95
C GLU A 63 19.50 -8.01 3.46
N SER A 64 19.66 -6.86 4.11
CA SER A 64 19.84 -6.77 5.56
C SER A 64 18.63 -7.33 6.32
N ILE A 65 17.42 -6.94 5.94
CA ILE A 65 16.18 -7.45 6.55
C ILE A 65 16.06 -8.96 6.36
N LEU A 66 16.38 -9.48 5.17
CA LEU A 66 16.33 -10.92 4.92
C LEU A 66 17.33 -11.71 5.76
N HIS A 67 18.54 -11.17 5.96
CA HIS A 67 19.53 -11.76 6.85
C HIS A 67 19.05 -11.81 8.32
N GLU A 68 18.42 -10.73 8.78
CA GLU A 68 17.85 -10.63 10.13
C GLU A 68 16.67 -11.59 10.33
N GLU A 69 15.75 -11.71 9.36
CA GLU A 69 14.60 -12.61 9.51
C GLU A 69 14.98 -14.09 9.39
N LEU A 70 15.85 -14.46 8.45
CA LEU A 70 16.18 -15.86 8.19
C LEU A 70 17.19 -16.45 9.19
N GLN A 71 17.93 -15.60 9.90
CA GLN A 71 18.96 -15.97 10.89
C GLN A 71 19.98 -16.98 10.33
N ARG A 72 20.24 -16.91 9.01
CA ARG A 72 21.18 -17.78 8.28
C ARG A 72 21.66 -17.08 6.99
N PRO A 73 22.76 -17.55 6.38
CA PRO A 73 23.24 -17.01 5.11
C PRO A 73 22.21 -17.18 3.98
N LEU A 74 21.95 -16.13 3.18
CA LEU A 74 20.97 -16.17 2.10
C LEU A 74 21.32 -17.22 1.03
N ASP A 75 22.60 -17.39 0.74
CA ASP A 75 23.13 -18.40 -0.19
C ASP A 75 22.95 -19.86 0.28
N SER A 76 22.56 -20.08 1.53
CA SER A 76 22.14 -21.38 2.04
C SER A 76 20.68 -21.71 1.69
N VAL A 77 19.85 -20.69 1.43
CA VAL A 77 18.41 -20.82 1.15
C VAL A 77 18.12 -20.62 -0.33
N TYR A 78 18.68 -19.56 -0.91
CA TYR A 78 18.44 -19.14 -2.28
C TYR A 78 19.68 -19.40 -3.14
N GLU A 79 19.43 -19.83 -4.37
CA GLU A 79 20.46 -19.88 -5.41
C GLU A 79 20.79 -18.48 -5.91
N TYR A 80 19.75 -17.66 -6.10
CA TYR A 80 19.87 -16.23 -6.36
C TYR A 80 18.62 -15.49 -5.87
N ILE A 81 18.79 -14.20 -5.63
CA ILE A 81 17.72 -13.21 -5.43
C ILE A 81 18.00 -12.09 -6.42
N ASP A 82 17.00 -11.69 -7.20
CA ASP A 82 17.12 -10.57 -8.14
C ASP A 82 17.17 -9.25 -7.36
N PRO A 83 18.27 -8.46 -7.45
CA PRO A 83 18.34 -7.17 -6.78
C PRO A 83 17.35 -6.15 -7.34
N VAL A 84 16.82 -6.36 -8.56
CA VAL A 84 15.79 -5.51 -9.15
C VAL A 84 14.41 -5.99 -8.69
N PRO A 85 13.61 -5.16 -8.03
CA PRO A 85 12.29 -5.57 -7.58
C PRO A 85 11.32 -5.73 -8.75
N ILE A 86 10.50 -6.78 -8.68
CA ILE A 86 9.37 -7.02 -9.61
C ILE A 86 8.29 -5.96 -9.36
N ALA A 87 8.05 -5.63 -8.09
CA ALA A 87 7.08 -4.64 -7.67
C ALA A 87 7.53 -3.93 -6.40
N SER A 88 7.12 -2.68 -6.25
CA SER A 88 7.32 -1.89 -5.03
C SER A 88 6.02 -1.16 -4.69
N ALA A 89 5.46 -1.50 -3.54
CA ALA A 89 4.27 -0.91 -2.98
C ALA A 89 4.66 0.09 -1.87
N SER A 90 3.66 0.74 -1.26
CA SER A 90 3.86 1.67 -0.14
C SER A 90 4.64 1.03 1.02
N ILE A 91 4.24 -0.18 1.41
CA ILE A 91 4.73 -0.82 2.63
C ILE A 91 5.77 -1.91 2.39
N ALA A 92 5.87 -2.41 1.16
CA ALA A 92 6.62 -3.62 0.86
C ALA A 92 7.21 -3.61 -0.54
N GLN A 93 8.22 -4.43 -0.73
CA GLN A 93 8.90 -4.65 -2.00
C GLN A 93 8.95 -6.15 -2.31
N VAL A 94 8.76 -6.50 -3.58
CA VAL A 94 8.73 -7.88 -4.05
C VAL A 94 9.91 -8.14 -4.98
N HIS A 95 10.71 -9.15 -4.67
CA HIS A 95 11.86 -9.59 -5.44
C HIS A 95 11.62 -10.99 -6.01
N GLY A 96 12.16 -11.26 -7.19
CA GLY A 96 12.24 -12.62 -7.73
C GLY A 96 13.41 -13.36 -7.09
N ALA A 97 13.27 -14.67 -6.88
CA ALA A 97 14.34 -15.51 -6.38
C ALA A 97 14.18 -16.96 -6.82
N ARG A 98 15.22 -17.77 -6.62
CA ARG A 98 15.17 -19.21 -6.80
C ARG A 98 15.64 -19.94 -5.56
N LEU A 99 14.87 -20.92 -5.11
CA LEU A 99 15.23 -21.76 -3.97
C LEU A 99 16.34 -22.74 -4.35
N LYS A 100 17.40 -22.80 -3.54
CA LYS A 100 18.54 -23.69 -3.77
C LYS A 100 18.17 -25.16 -3.62
N SER A 101 17.30 -25.48 -2.67
CA SER A 101 16.89 -26.85 -2.32
C SER A 101 16.03 -27.55 -3.39
N SER A 102 15.16 -26.80 -4.06
CA SER A 102 14.15 -27.36 -4.98
C SER A 102 14.24 -26.83 -6.40
N GLN A 103 15.10 -25.83 -6.66
CA GLN A 103 15.26 -25.17 -7.95
C GLN A 103 13.97 -24.49 -8.45
N LYS A 104 13.01 -24.23 -7.56
CA LYS A 104 11.77 -23.53 -7.88
C LYS A 104 11.97 -22.02 -7.83
N ASP A 105 11.40 -21.33 -8.81
CA ASP A 105 11.29 -19.88 -8.79
C ASP A 105 10.20 -19.46 -7.79
N VAL A 106 10.52 -18.45 -6.98
CA VAL A 106 9.67 -17.90 -5.92
C VAL A 106 9.74 -16.38 -5.95
N VAL A 107 8.80 -15.75 -5.24
CA VAL A 107 8.85 -14.32 -4.95
C VAL A 107 9.07 -14.12 -3.47
N ILE A 108 9.87 -13.11 -3.13
CA ILE A 108 10.16 -12.71 -1.76
C ILE A 108 9.52 -11.34 -1.56
N LYS A 109 8.54 -11.26 -0.66
CA LYS A 109 7.90 -10.00 -0.25
C LYS A 109 8.53 -9.55 1.05
N VAL A 110 9.11 -8.36 1.07
CA VAL A 110 9.84 -7.81 2.22
C VAL A 110 9.21 -6.49 2.62
N LEU A 111 8.96 -6.31 3.92
CA LEU A 111 8.52 -5.02 4.45
C LEU A 111 9.64 -3.99 4.28
N LYS A 112 9.29 -2.79 3.84
CA LYS A 112 10.26 -1.70 3.74
C LYS A 112 10.67 -1.25 5.16
N PRO A 113 11.92 -0.83 5.34
CA PRO A 113 12.33 -0.22 6.61
C PRO A 113 11.57 1.08 6.87
N GLY A 114 11.37 1.42 8.15
CA GLY A 114 10.64 2.63 8.56
C GLY A 114 9.14 2.56 8.27
N ILE A 115 8.56 1.36 8.28
CA ILE A 115 7.13 1.18 8.00
C ILE A 115 6.26 1.84 9.07
N GLU A 116 6.73 1.91 10.31
CA GLU A 116 6.03 2.53 11.43
C GLU A 116 5.73 4.00 11.15
N ASP A 117 6.71 4.75 10.66
CA ASP A 117 6.54 6.16 10.31
C ASP A 117 5.53 6.33 9.16
N THR A 118 5.55 5.41 8.21
CA THR A 118 4.59 5.39 7.10
C THR A 118 3.17 5.11 7.61
N LEU A 119 3.00 4.12 8.49
CA LEU A 119 1.71 3.80 9.11
C LEU A 119 1.18 4.98 9.95
N VAL A 120 2.04 5.64 10.74
CA VAL A 120 1.64 6.81 11.52
C VAL A 120 1.21 7.96 10.60
N ALA A 121 1.97 8.21 9.53
CA ALA A 121 1.62 9.21 8.53
C ALA A 121 0.25 8.92 7.86
N ASP A 122 -0.04 7.65 7.62
CA ASP A 122 -1.30 7.19 7.03
C ASP A 122 -2.49 7.37 7.96
N LEU A 123 -2.34 6.99 9.23
CA LEU A 123 -3.38 7.17 10.24
C LEU A 123 -3.67 8.65 10.47
N ASN A 124 -2.65 9.49 10.51
CA ASN A 124 -2.80 10.94 10.62
C ASN A 124 -3.52 11.52 9.39
N PHE A 125 -3.21 11.01 8.20
CA PHE A 125 -3.90 11.40 6.96
C PHE A 125 -5.39 11.06 7.02
N ILE A 126 -5.73 9.84 7.41
CA ILE A 126 -7.12 9.38 7.56
C ILE A 126 -7.87 10.27 8.56
N TYR A 127 -7.25 10.61 9.69
CA TYR A 127 -7.82 11.53 10.67
C TYR A 127 -8.08 12.92 10.09
N LEU A 128 -7.14 13.46 9.29
CA LEU A 128 -7.32 14.75 8.63
C LEU A 128 -8.50 14.74 7.66
N VAL A 129 -8.59 13.73 6.79
CA VAL A 129 -9.69 13.58 5.82
C VAL A 129 -11.03 13.47 6.54
N ALA A 130 -11.09 12.66 7.59
CA ALA A 130 -12.26 12.53 8.44
C ALA A 130 -12.75 13.88 8.98
N ARG A 131 -11.84 14.71 9.53
CA ARG A 131 -12.18 16.04 10.05
C ARG A 131 -12.66 17.00 8.96
N VAL A 132 -12.09 16.93 7.76
CA VAL A 132 -12.54 17.73 6.60
C VAL A 132 -13.95 17.32 6.17
N LEU A 133 -14.24 16.02 6.12
CA LEU A 133 -15.56 15.51 5.75
C LEU A 133 -16.62 15.87 6.80
N GLU A 134 -16.30 15.76 8.09
CA GLU A 134 -17.18 16.22 9.17
C GLU A 134 -17.48 17.73 9.06
N PHE A 135 -16.47 18.54 8.74
CA PHE A 135 -16.66 19.98 8.55
C PHE A 135 -17.54 20.31 7.34
N LEU A 136 -17.37 19.62 6.21
CA LEU A 136 -18.16 19.85 5.00
C LEU A 136 -19.60 19.33 5.11
N SER A 137 -19.81 18.28 5.90
CA SER A 137 -21.11 17.62 6.08
C SER A 137 -21.36 17.27 7.56
N PRO A 138 -21.90 18.21 8.36
CA PRO A 138 -22.16 18.02 9.80
C PRO A 138 -23.10 16.85 10.14
N GLU A 139 -23.87 16.35 9.16
CA GLU A 139 -24.72 15.16 9.30
C GLU A 139 -23.90 13.87 9.50
N LEU A 140 -22.66 13.81 8.98
CA LEU A 140 -21.77 12.66 9.16
C LEU A 140 -21.27 12.54 10.60
N GLU A 141 -21.01 13.66 11.28
CA GLU A 141 -20.58 13.70 12.69
C GLU A 141 -21.61 13.04 13.62
N ARG A 142 -22.91 13.21 13.32
CA ARG A 142 -24.02 12.66 14.13
C ARG A 142 -24.12 11.13 14.11
N THR A 143 -23.49 10.47 13.14
CA THR A 143 -23.64 9.03 12.93
C THR A 143 -22.49 8.21 13.51
N SER A 144 -21.44 8.83 14.05
CA SER A 144 -20.20 8.17 14.47
C SER A 144 -19.54 7.29 13.39
N LEU A 145 -20.02 7.34 12.15
CA LEU A 145 -19.56 6.52 11.03
C LEU A 145 -18.08 6.78 10.76
N VAL A 146 -17.66 8.04 10.86
CA VAL A 146 -16.28 8.46 10.64
C VAL A 146 -15.34 7.78 11.63
N VAL A 147 -15.65 7.77 12.93
CA VAL A 147 -14.81 7.12 13.95
C VAL A 147 -14.74 5.61 13.78
N ALA A 148 -15.86 4.97 13.44
CA ALA A 148 -15.92 3.53 13.17
C ALA A 148 -15.06 3.17 11.94
N ILE A 149 -15.21 3.91 10.84
CA ILE A 149 -14.43 3.73 9.61
C ILE A 149 -12.94 3.92 9.87
N ILE A 150 -12.53 4.95 10.64
CA ILE A 150 -11.12 5.16 11.00
C ILE A 150 -10.58 3.97 11.79
N LYS A 151 -11.37 3.43 12.73
CA LYS A 151 -10.97 2.29 13.53
C LYS A 151 -10.75 1.05 12.65
N ASP A 152 -11.70 0.76 11.77
CA ASP A 152 -11.62 -0.40 10.87
C ASP A 152 -10.44 -0.25 9.89
N ILE A 153 -10.19 0.95 9.36
CA ILE A 153 -9.02 1.20 8.49
C ILE A 153 -7.71 1.04 9.28
N LYS A 154 -7.65 1.53 10.52
CA LYS A 154 -6.48 1.33 11.37
C LYS A 154 -6.20 -0.14 11.61
N GLU A 155 -7.23 -0.91 11.94
CA GLU A 155 -7.11 -2.35 12.14
C GLU A 155 -6.60 -3.01 10.84
N SER A 156 -7.22 -2.70 9.69
CA SER A 156 -6.79 -3.21 8.38
C SER A 156 -5.33 -2.88 8.06
N MET A 157 -4.87 -1.65 8.30
CA MET A 157 -3.47 -1.25 8.06
C MET A 157 -2.48 -2.01 8.95
N LEU A 158 -2.86 -2.31 10.20
CA LEU A 158 -2.05 -3.14 11.09
C LEU A 158 -2.02 -4.61 10.63
N GLU A 159 -3.03 -5.09 9.92
CA GLU A 159 -3.00 -6.41 9.30
C GLU A 159 -2.10 -6.46 8.07
N GLU A 160 -2.03 -5.37 7.28
CA GLU A 160 -1.18 -5.31 6.08
C GLU A 160 0.32 -5.46 6.37
N VAL A 161 0.76 -5.13 7.58
CA VAL A 161 2.16 -5.29 8.00
C VAL A 161 2.46 -6.65 8.63
N ASP A 162 1.46 -7.52 8.80
CA ASP A 162 1.65 -8.88 9.30
C ASP A 162 1.51 -9.89 8.16
N PHE A 163 2.62 -10.18 7.47
CA PHE A 163 2.64 -11.17 6.40
C PHE A 163 2.39 -12.61 6.87
N ARG A 164 2.41 -12.89 8.19
CA ARG A 164 2.01 -14.21 8.70
C ARG A 164 0.50 -14.38 8.57
N LYS A 165 -0.28 -13.32 8.82
CA LYS A 165 -1.72 -13.32 8.55
C LYS A 165 -2.01 -13.47 7.07
N GLU A 166 -1.28 -12.74 6.22
CA GLU A 166 -1.41 -12.87 4.76
C GLU A 166 -1.15 -14.31 4.29
N ALA A 167 -0.07 -14.94 4.77
CA ALA A 167 0.26 -16.34 4.51
C ALA A 167 -0.89 -17.29 4.91
N VAL A 168 -1.42 -17.16 6.12
CA VAL A 168 -2.54 -17.98 6.62
C VAL A 168 -3.78 -17.80 5.74
N ASN A 169 -4.09 -16.57 5.33
CA ASN A 169 -5.21 -16.27 4.44
C ASN A 169 -5.01 -16.87 3.04
N MET A 170 -3.79 -16.81 2.50
CA MET A 170 -3.45 -17.42 1.21
C MET A 170 -3.63 -18.94 1.22
N GLU A 171 -3.21 -19.61 2.30
CA GLU A 171 -3.40 -21.05 2.49
C GLU A 171 -4.88 -21.43 2.66
N ALA A 172 -5.64 -20.64 3.43
CA ALA A 172 -7.08 -20.82 3.55
C ALA A 172 -7.79 -20.68 2.20
N PHE A 173 -7.41 -19.67 1.42
CA PHE A 173 -7.96 -19.44 0.09
C PHE A 173 -7.57 -20.56 -0.90
N GLN A 174 -6.35 -21.09 -0.82
CA GLN A 174 -5.93 -22.24 -1.61
C GLN A 174 -6.83 -23.45 -1.33
N ARG A 175 -7.03 -23.80 -0.04
CA ARG A 175 -7.93 -24.90 0.36
C ARG A 175 -9.36 -24.68 -0.14
N TYR A 176 -9.85 -23.45 -0.11
CA TYR A 176 -11.17 -23.11 -0.62
C TYR A 176 -11.28 -23.34 -2.13
N ILE A 177 -10.32 -22.86 -2.93
CA ILE A 177 -10.29 -23.07 -4.39
C ILE A 177 -10.31 -24.58 -4.72
N GLU A 178 -9.48 -25.36 -4.03
CA GLU A 178 -9.39 -26.80 -4.22
C GLU A 178 -10.71 -27.50 -3.86
N ALA A 179 -11.31 -27.15 -2.71
CA ALA A 179 -12.58 -27.74 -2.26
C ALA A 179 -13.76 -27.43 -3.18
N MET A 180 -13.76 -26.26 -3.83
CA MET A 180 -14.83 -25.83 -4.73
C MET A 180 -14.59 -26.24 -6.19
N GLY A 181 -13.43 -26.82 -6.51
CA GLY A 181 -13.06 -27.18 -7.89
C GLY A 181 -12.85 -25.96 -8.79
N PHE A 182 -12.35 -24.85 -8.23
CA PHE A 182 -12.09 -23.61 -8.97
C PHE A 182 -10.65 -23.50 -9.50
N ASP A 183 -9.90 -24.61 -9.53
CA ASP A 183 -8.47 -24.66 -9.88
C ASP A 183 -8.17 -24.20 -11.31
N ARG A 184 -9.17 -24.23 -12.20
CA ARG A 184 -9.07 -23.74 -13.58
C ARG A 184 -9.40 -22.25 -13.72
N GLN A 185 -10.07 -21.66 -12.74
CA GLN A 185 -10.50 -20.25 -12.75
C GLN A 185 -9.59 -19.36 -11.90
N ALA A 186 -9.05 -19.88 -10.80
CA ALA A 186 -8.23 -19.13 -9.86
C ALA A 186 -7.07 -19.99 -9.31
N LYS A 187 -5.97 -19.31 -8.96
CA LYS A 187 -4.82 -19.92 -8.31
C LYS A 187 -4.37 -19.03 -7.15
N SER A 188 -4.15 -19.63 -5.99
CA SER A 188 -3.40 -18.99 -4.90
C SER A 188 -1.94 -19.49 -4.96
N PRO A 189 -0.93 -18.61 -4.90
CA PRO A 189 0.46 -19.03 -4.80
C PRO A 189 0.71 -19.88 -3.55
N PHE A 190 1.61 -20.86 -3.67
CA PHE A 190 2.05 -21.66 -2.52
C PHE A 190 2.97 -20.83 -1.60
N VAL A 191 2.72 -20.88 -0.29
CA VAL A 191 3.52 -20.19 0.73
C VAL A 191 4.67 -21.08 1.20
N TYR A 192 5.89 -20.54 1.22
CA TYR A 192 7.06 -21.22 1.77
C TYR A 192 7.36 -20.68 3.17
N HIS A 193 7.54 -21.58 4.15
CA HIS A 193 7.86 -21.31 5.56
C HIS A 193 9.32 -21.62 5.89
#